data_AF-A0A0C4DNN0-F1
#
_entry.id   AF-A0A0C4DNN0-F1
#
_cell.length_a   1.000
_cell.length_b   1.000
_cell.length_c   1.000
_cell.angle_alpha   90.00
_cell.angle_beta   90.00
_cell.angle_gamma   90.00
#
_symmetry.space_group_name_H-M   'P 1'
#
loop_
_entity.id
_entity.type
_entity.pdbx_description
1 polymer ?
#
loop_
_entity_poly.entity_id
_entity_poly.type
_entity_poly.pdbx_seq_one_letter_code
_entity_poly.pdbx_strand_id
1 'polypeptide(L)'
;MRPTSIPWLATLLAVSSLALPLNDAVDTLPVQTPPSPATLPRLAIYYQTTHDAVTGRPISMLPLITEKHIALTHLIVCTLHDATKGREVEFYNAQFYNGFGDMASTEGFDSVVAAGYDPRRIMAGQVTTPENGWQWTPFDELARTMGELRRKYGEIGGIMGWEYFNGKPGGEAKPWEWAQQITAILRPNKPVGLRVTREDAARLDAAWATSVSGRDTGNTSVAGADNLKPDVDYWAMVSE
;
A
#
# COMPACT_ATOMS: atom_id res chain seq x y z
N MET A 1 39.65 16.20 -37.64
CA MET A 1 39.48 17.04 -36.43
C MET A 1 38.29 16.51 -35.65
N ARG A 2 38.46 16.35 -34.33
CA ARG A 2 37.56 15.65 -33.40
C ARG A 2 36.26 16.45 -33.14
N PRO A 3 35.12 15.80 -32.86
CA PRO A 3 33.97 16.46 -32.25
C PRO A 3 34.27 16.74 -30.76
N THR A 4 33.90 17.93 -30.31
CA THR A 4 34.10 18.42 -28.94
C THR A 4 33.02 17.90 -27.99
N SER A 5 33.48 17.51 -26.82
CA SER A 5 32.82 16.96 -25.63
C SER A 5 31.81 17.89 -24.95
N ILE A 6 30.74 17.29 -24.41
CA ILE A 6 29.82 17.83 -23.37
C ILE A 6 30.51 17.70 -21.99
N PRO A 7 30.28 18.61 -21.01
CA PRO A 7 29.45 18.19 -19.87
C PRO A 7 28.59 19.27 -19.17
N TRP A 8 27.34 18.86 -18.84
CA TRP A 8 26.58 18.98 -17.58
C TRP A 8 26.42 20.32 -16.82
N LEU A 9 25.17 20.65 -16.46
CA LEU A 9 24.72 20.76 -15.06
C LEU A 9 23.17 20.81 -14.99
N ALA A 10 22.53 19.69 -14.66
CA ALA A 10 21.15 19.66 -14.19
C ALA A 10 21.18 19.53 -12.66
N THR A 11 20.80 20.60 -11.98
CA THR A 11 20.75 20.67 -10.52
C THR A 11 19.53 19.88 -10.03
N LEU A 12 19.75 18.65 -9.56
CA LEU A 12 18.77 17.94 -8.72
C LEU A 12 18.91 18.46 -7.29
N LEU A 13 17.98 19.30 -6.85
CA LEU A 13 17.77 19.61 -5.44
C LEU A 13 17.19 18.36 -4.77
N ALA A 14 18.07 17.52 -4.22
CA ALA A 14 17.67 16.57 -3.19
C ALA A 14 17.34 17.38 -1.93
N VAL A 15 16.05 17.56 -1.66
CA VAL A 15 15.61 18.07 -0.35
C VAL A 15 15.83 16.93 0.64
N SER A 16 16.99 16.91 1.28
CA SER A 16 17.24 16.05 2.44
C SER A 16 16.27 16.47 3.55
N SER A 17 15.16 15.75 3.68
CA SER A 17 14.28 15.87 4.83
C SER A 17 15.03 15.34 6.05
N LEU A 18 15.56 16.25 6.86
CA LEU A 18 16.07 15.94 8.20
C LEU A 18 14.86 15.72 9.11
N ALA A 19 14.31 14.51 9.10
CA ALA A 19 13.39 14.09 10.16
C ALA A 19 14.20 14.00 11.46
N LEU A 20 13.83 14.82 12.45
CA LEU A 20 14.38 14.71 13.81
C LEU A 20 13.92 13.36 14.41
N PRO A 21 14.80 12.63 15.11
CA PRO A 21 14.43 11.38 15.75
C PRO A 21 13.34 11.61 16.81
N LEU A 22 12.28 10.81 16.78
CA LEU A 22 11.36 10.68 17.92
C LEU A 22 12.11 9.97 19.05
N ASN A 23 12.70 10.74 19.95
CA ASN A 23 12.95 10.27 21.31
C ASN A 23 11.74 10.66 22.17
N ASP A 24 11.29 9.69 22.96
CA ASP A 24 10.27 9.77 24.01
C ASP A 24 8.80 9.53 23.60
N ALA A 25 8.47 8.24 23.52
CA ALA A 25 7.21 7.69 24.05
C ALA A 25 7.38 6.18 24.33
N VAL A 26 8.38 5.83 25.14
CA VAL A 26 8.43 4.51 25.79
C VAL A 26 7.55 4.62 27.03
N ASP A 27 6.26 4.31 26.90
CA ASP A 27 5.54 3.46 27.86
C ASP A 27 4.02 3.38 27.58
N THR A 28 3.49 2.17 27.78
CA THR A 28 2.10 1.84 28.16
C THR A 28 0.98 1.74 27.12
N LEU A 29 1.22 1.12 25.96
CA LEU A 29 0.15 0.35 25.31
C LEU A 29 0.53 -1.13 25.31
N PRO A 30 -0.33 -2.05 25.79
CA PRO A 30 -0.05 -3.47 25.69
C PRO A 30 0.11 -3.80 24.21
N VAL A 31 1.28 -4.33 23.83
CA VAL A 31 1.49 -4.98 22.55
C VAL A 31 0.43 -6.07 22.47
N GLN A 32 -0.65 -5.79 21.74
CA GLN A 32 -1.57 -6.84 21.34
C GLN A 32 -0.73 -7.85 20.58
N THR A 33 -0.76 -9.10 21.04
CA THR A 33 -0.26 -10.26 20.28
C THR A 33 -0.59 -10.05 18.81
N PRO A 34 0.40 -10.14 17.89
CA PRO A 34 0.15 -9.92 16.48
C PRO A 34 -1.01 -10.81 16.04
N PRO A 35 -2.00 -10.28 15.31
CA PRO A 35 -3.08 -11.12 14.79
C PRO A 35 -2.47 -12.29 14.02
N SER A 36 -3.02 -13.48 14.30
CA SER A 36 -2.96 -14.78 13.61
C SER A 36 -2.12 -14.84 12.31
N PRO A 37 -1.32 -15.91 12.07
CA PRO A 37 -0.31 -15.96 11.02
C PRO A 37 -0.81 -15.44 9.66
N ALA A 38 -0.17 -14.35 9.24
CA ALA A 38 -0.24 -13.68 7.95
C ALA A 38 -1.11 -14.38 6.89
N THR A 39 -2.27 -13.79 6.58
CA THR A 39 -3.12 -14.13 5.43
C THR A 39 -2.36 -13.87 4.13
N LEU A 40 -1.52 -14.82 3.74
CA LEU A 40 -0.90 -14.85 2.42
C LEU A 40 -1.93 -15.23 1.35
N PRO A 41 -1.75 -14.74 0.12
CA PRO A 41 -0.83 -13.69 -0.29
C PRO A 41 -1.32 -12.28 0.11
N ARG A 42 -0.42 -11.36 0.46
CA ARG A 42 -0.79 -9.99 0.80
C ARG A 42 -1.01 -9.13 -0.46
N LEU A 43 -1.98 -8.24 -0.39
CA LEU A 43 -2.11 -7.09 -1.30
C LEU A 43 -1.84 -5.83 -0.48
N ALA A 44 -0.80 -5.10 -0.84
CA ALA A 44 -0.41 -3.84 -0.21
C ALA A 44 -0.45 -2.69 -1.20
N ILE A 45 -0.76 -1.49 -0.73
CA ILE A 45 -0.71 -0.28 -1.56
C ILE A 45 -0.17 0.90 -0.77
N TYR A 46 0.68 1.71 -1.40
CA TYR A 46 1.21 2.93 -0.81
C TYR A 46 0.30 4.12 -1.10
N TYR A 47 -0.07 4.86 -0.06
CA TYR A 47 -0.90 6.06 -0.12
C TYR A 47 -0.11 7.25 0.44
N GLN A 48 0.67 7.91 -0.41
CA GLN A 48 1.43 9.12 -0.05
C GLN A 48 0.85 10.36 -0.73
N THR A 49 0.41 10.25 -1.98
CA THR A 49 -0.26 11.35 -2.67
C THR A 49 -1.70 11.40 -2.21
N THR A 50 -1.97 12.31 -1.28
CA THR A 50 -3.24 12.37 -0.55
C THR A 50 -4.23 13.37 -1.15
N HIS A 51 -3.77 14.27 -2.02
CA HIS A 51 -4.60 15.30 -2.62
C HIS A 51 -4.42 15.31 -4.14
N ASP A 52 -5.53 15.52 -4.84
CA ASP A 52 -5.56 15.72 -6.28
C ASP A 52 -4.83 17.02 -6.64
N ALA A 53 -3.89 16.95 -7.60
CA ALA A 53 -3.01 18.06 -7.91
C ALA A 53 -3.74 19.26 -8.56
N VAL A 54 -4.90 19.03 -9.17
CA VAL A 54 -5.66 20.07 -9.89
C VAL A 54 -6.68 20.74 -8.98
N THR A 55 -7.45 19.94 -8.25
CA THR A 55 -8.58 20.38 -7.43
C THR A 55 -8.20 20.63 -5.97
N GLY A 56 -7.07 20.09 -5.52
CA GLY A 56 -6.65 20.12 -4.12
C GLY A 56 -7.55 19.30 -3.18
N ARG A 57 -8.45 18.48 -3.72
CA ARG A 57 -9.37 17.66 -2.91
C ARG A 57 -8.65 16.41 -2.41
N PRO A 58 -8.98 15.91 -1.20
CA PRO A 58 -8.47 14.63 -0.73
C PRO A 58 -8.88 13.49 -1.66
N ILE A 59 -7.94 12.60 -1.96
CA ILE A 59 -8.18 11.39 -2.76
C ILE A 59 -8.76 10.32 -1.83
N SER A 60 -9.98 9.88 -2.10
CA SER A 60 -10.69 8.93 -1.23
C SER A 60 -10.11 7.52 -1.31
N MET A 61 -9.86 6.92 -0.15
CA MET A 61 -9.51 5.51 0.00
C MET A 61 -10.72 4.61 0.24
N LEU A 62 -11.90 5.19 0.47
CA LEU A 62 -13.13 4.44 0.75
C LEU A 62 -13.44 3.34 -0.30
N PRO A 63 -13.22 3.56 -1.61
CA PRO A 63 -13.41 2.53 -2.61
C PRO A 63 -12.60 1.24 -2.38
N LEU A 64 -11.45 1.30 -1.69
CA LEU A 64 -10.65 0.11 -1.36
C LEU A 64 -11.38 -0.89 -0.45
N ILE A 65 -12.43 -0.46 0.25
CA ILE A 65 -13.23 -1.29 1.14
C ILE A 65 -14.71 -1.39 0.74
N THR A 66 -15.21 -0.47 -0.08
CA THR A 66 -16.61 -0.48 -0.55
C THR A 66 -16.79 -1.11 -1.92
N GLU A 67 -15.76 -1.09 -2.77
CA GLU A 67 -15.83 -1.71 -4.09
C GLU A 67 -15.60 -3.21 -4.01
N LYS A 68 -16.32 -3.95 -4.87
CA LYS A 68 -16.25 -5.40 -4.90
C LYS A 68 -14.91 -5.86 -5.48
N HIS A 69 -14.56 -7.10 -5.19
CA HIS A 69 -13.38 -7.78 -5.76
C HIS A 69 -12.04 -7.16 -5.35
N ILE A 70 -11.97 -6.50 -4.18
CA ILE A 70 -10.73 -6.00 -3.59
C ILE A 70 -10.43 -6.73 -2.29
N ALA A 71 -9.28 -7.41 -2.23
CA ALA A 71 -8.79 -8.12 -1.05
C ALA A 71 -7.55 -7.41 -0.48
N LEU A 72 -7.70 -6.11 -0.19
CA LEU A 72 -6.63 -5.31 0.42
C LEU A 72 -6.30 -5.89 1.80
N THR A 73 -5.01 -6.08 2.05
CA THR A 73 -4.52 -6.57 3.35
C THR A 73 -3.75 -5.51 4.11
N HIS A 74 -3.06 -4.61 3.40
CA HIS A 74 -2.20 -3.59 3.99
C HIS A 74 -2.36 -2.28 3.23
N LEU A 75 -2.65 -1.20 3.95
CA LEU A 75 -2.54 0.17 3.44
C LEU A 75 -1.33 0.80 4.10
N ILE A 76 -0.36 1.23 3.29
CA ILE A 76 0.86 1.85 3.79
C ILE A 76 0.71 3.37 3.63
N VAL A 77 0.65 4.10 4.73
CA VAL A 77 0.43 5.57 4.76
C VAL A 77 1.76 6.32 4.94
N CYS A 78 2.75 5.67 5.55
CA CYS A 78 4.11 6.21 5.67
C CYS A 78 5.12 5.06 5.77
N THR A 79 6.38 5.36 5.44
CA THR A 79 7.51 4.47 5.66
C THR A 79 8.56 5.16 6.51
N LEU A 80 9.07 4.43 7.51
CA LEU A 80 10.23 4.82 8.28
C LEU A 80 11.41 3.95 7.85
N HIS A 81 12.56 4.57 7.63
CA HIS A 81 13.77 3.86 7.24
C HIS A 81 14.66 3.66 8.46
N ASP A 82 14.83 2.42 8.90
CA ASP A 82 15.78 2.02 9.93
C ASP A 82 16.76 0.98 9.36
N ALA A 83 18.05 1.30 9.38
CA ALA A 83 19.10 0.45 8.84
C ALA A 83 19.57 -0.65 9.82
N THR A 84 19.06 -0.69 11.06
CA THR A 84 19.72 -1.43 12.15
C THR A 84 19.01 -2.73 12.57
N LYS A 85 17.79 -3.00 12.09
CA LYS A 85 16.98 -4.14 12.57
C LYS A 85 16.59 -5.13 11.48
N GLY A 86 17.34 -6.22 11.34
CA GLY A 86 17.00 -7.32 10.42
C GLY A 86 16.02 -8.36 10.98
N ARG A 87 16.00 -8.59 12.31
CA ARG A 87 15.25 -9.71 12.93
C ARG A 87 13.79 -9.40 13.25
N GLU A 88 13.38 -8.15 13.23
CA GLU A 88 12.02 -7.69 13.57
C GLU A 88 11.14 -7.40 12.33
N VAL A 89 11.68 -7.53 11.11
CA VAL A 89 10.98 -7.14 9.87
C VAL A 89 10.04 -8.25 9.40
N GLU A 90 8.72 -8.09 9.50
CA GLU A 90 7.77 -9.15 9.09
C GLU A 90 7.95 -9.58 7.61
N PHE A 91 7.99 -8.61 6.69
CA PHE A 91 8.18 -8.81 5.25
C PHE A 91 8.82 -7.58 4.59
N TYR A 92 9.28 -7.75 3.36
CA TYR A 92 9.98 -6.75 2.56
C TYR A 92 9.15 -6.35 1.35
N ASN A 93 8.93 -5.05 1.18
CA ASN A 93 8.38 -4.46 -0.04
C ASN A 93 9.50 -4.28 -1.07
N ALA A 94 9.90 -5.35 -1.74
CA ALA A 94 11.01 -5.34 -2.68
C ALA A 94 10.63 -4.64 -3.99
N GLN A 95 11.45 -3.69 -4.43
CA GLN A 95 11.18 -2.89 -5.63
C GLN A 95 11.61 -3.65 -6.88
N PHE A 96 10.63 -4.17 -7.63
CA PHE A 96 10.87 -4.77 -8.95
C PHE A 96 10.49 -3.77 -10.05
N TYR A 97 11.16 -2.63 -10.04
CA TYR A 97 11.04 -1.53 -11.01
C TYR A 97 12.27 -0.61 -10.92
N ASN A 98 12.36 0.41 -11.80
CA ASN A 98 13.42 1.43 -11.79
C ASN A 98 14.87 0.91 -11.84
N GLY A 99 15.10 -0.25 -12.44
CA GLY A 99 16.42 -0.87 -12.61
C GLY A 99 16.86 -1.76 -11.45
N PHE A 100 16.05 -1.90 -10.40
CA PHE A 100 16.34 -2.78 -9.25
C PHE A 100 15.83 -4.22 -9.44
N GLY A 101 15.08 -4.45 -10.51
CA GLY A 101 14.47 -5.72 -10.89
C GLY A 101 13.20 -5.48 -11.70
N ASP A 102 12.57 -6.55 -12.17
CA ASP A 102 11.22 -6.52 -12.76
C ASP A 102 10.50 -7.85 -12.52
N MET A 103 9.21 -7.89 -12.88
CA MET A 103 8.36 -9.08 -12.77
C MET A 103 7.90 -9.58 -14.15
N ALA A 104 8.59 -9.20 -15.25
CA ALA A 104 8.32 -9.73 -16.58
C ALA A 104 8.71 -11.22 -16.70
N SER A 105 9.63 -11.68 -15.83
CA SER A 105 9.95 -13.09 -15.61
C SER A 105 10.20 -13.40 -14.13
N THR A 106 10.48 -14.67 -13.82
CA THR A 106 10.81 -15.09 -12.44
C THR A 106 12.23 -14.77 -12.01
N GLU A 107 13.11 -14.37 -12.93
CA GLU A 107 14.56 -14.25 -12.69
C GLU A 107 14.90 -13.27 -11.56
N GLY A 108 14.28 -12.09 -11.57
CA GLY A 108 14.47 -11.08 -10.53
C GLY A 108 14.11 -11.63 -9.15
N PHE A 109 12.93 -12.24 -9.02
CA PHE A 109 12.47 -12.82 -7.75
C PHE A 109 13.33 -14.01 -7.32
N ASP A 110 13.70 -14.88 -8.26
CA ASP A 110 14.58 -16.02 -8.04
C ASP A 110 15.93 -15.62 -7.46
N SER A 111 16.50 -14.50 -7.94
CA SER A 111 17.77 -13.97 -7.42
C SER A 111 17.67 -13.56 -5.95
N VAL A 112 16.54 -12.99 -5.53
CA VAL A 112 16.29 -12.61 -4.13
C VAL A 112 16.16 -13.85 -3.24
N VAL A 113 15.47 -14.88 -3.72
CA VAL A 113 15.37 -16.16 -3.00
C VAL A 113 16.74 -16.85 -2.90
N ALA A 114 17.53 -16.84 -3.98
CA ALA A 114 18.90 -17.38 -3.99
C ALA A 114 19.84 -16.63 -3.04
N ALA A 115 19.59 -15.36 -2.76
CA ALA A 115 20.29 -14.57 -1.74
C ALA A 115 19.89 -14.92 -0.29
N GLY A 116 18.96 -15.86 -0.10
CA GLY A 116 18.59 -16.41 1.22
C GLY A 116 17.32 -15.82 1.84
N TYR A 117 16.54 -15.04 1.09
CA TYR A 117 15.28 -14.49 1.59
C TYR A 117 14.12 -15.48 1.41
N ASP A 118 13.28 -15.60 2.44
CA ASP A 118 12.07 -16.43 2.41
C ASP A 118 11.04 -15.84 1.41
N PRO A 119 10.59 -16.60 0.38
CA PRO A 119 9.56 -16.17 -0.55
C PRO A 119 8.28 -15.61 0.11
N ARG A 120 7.90 -16.13 1.29
CA ARG A 120 6.71 -15.70 2.05
C ARG A 120 6.84 -14.30 2.65
N ARG A 121 8.08 -13.77 2.70
CA ARG A 121 8.43 -12.46 3.25
C ARG A 121 8.76 -11.45 2.15
N ILE A 122 8.64 -11.81 0.88
CA ILE A 122 8.92 -10.90 -0.24
C ILE A 122 7.60 -10.49 -0.89
N MET A 123 7.31 -9.19 -0.86
CA MET A 123 6.27 -8.59 -1.68
C MET A 123 6.89 -8.17 -3.01
N ALA A 124 6.30 -8.61 -4.12
CA ALA A 124 6.65 -8.14 -5.45
C ALA A 124 6.14 -6.70 -5.63
N GLY A 125 6.97 -5.72 -5.29
CA GLY A 125 6.65 -4.30 -5.44
C GLY A 125 6.60 -3.90 -6.91
N GLN A 126 5.53 -3.23 -7.31
CA GLN A 126 5.25 -2.81 -8.68
C GLN A 126 4.88 -1.32 -8.69
N VAL A 127 5.32 -0.60 -9.72
CA VAL A 127 4.71 0.69 -10.03
C VAL A 127 3.26 0.46 -10.49
N THR A 128 2.31 1.21 -9.96
CA THR A 128 0.88 1.05 -10.30
C THR A 128 0.54 1.57 -11.69
N THR A 129 1.41 2.41 -12.23
CA THR A 129 1.29 3.00 -13.56
C THR A 129 2.68 3.38 -14.12
N PRO A 130 2.91 3.38 -15.44
CA PRO A 130 4.20 3.77 -16.05
C PRO A 130 4.66 5.20 -15.74
N GLU A 131 3.75 6.08 -15.32
CA GLU A 131 4.05 7.45 -14.92
C GLU A 131 4.76 7.51 -13.55
N ASN A 132 4.65 6.46 -12.72
CA ASN A 132 5.26 6.40 -11.38
C ASN A 132 6.68 5.83 -11.38
N GLY A 133 7.16 5.31 -12.51
CA GLY A 133 8.50 4.75 -12.66
C GLY A 133 8.62 3.85 -13.89
N TRP A 134 9.84 3.41 -14.18
CA TRP A 134 10.17 2.59 -15.33
C TRP A 134 10.04 1.10 -14.99
N GLN A 135 9.93 0.25 -16.02
CA GLN A 135 9.66 -1.19 -15.88
C GLN A 135 8.31 -1.49 -15.22
N TRP A 136 7.26 -0.78 -15.63
CA TRP A 136 5.90 -1.18 -15.35
C TRP A 136 5.60 -2.53 -16.03
N THR A 137 5.11 -3.50 -15.26
CA THR A 137 4.81 -4.85 -15.76
C THR A 137 3.32 -4.94 -16.13
N PRO A 138 2.97 -5.34 -17.37
CA PRO A 138 1.59 -5.64 -17.75
C PRO A 138 0.93 -6.69 -16.83
N PHE A 139 -0.38 -6.56 -16.60
CA PHE A 139 -1.09 -7.43 -15.63
C PHE A 139 -1.09 -8.91 -16.03
N ASP A 140 -1.14 -9.23 -17.31
CA ASP A 140 -1.08 -10.60 -17.84
C ASP A 140 0.32 -11.21 -17.66
N GLU A 141 1.38 -10.44 -17.89
CA GLU A 141 2.76 -10.83 -17.60
C GLU A 141 2.95 -11.06 -16.09
N LEU A 142 2.50 -10.11 -15.26
CA LEU A 142 2.57 -10.24 -13.80
C LEU A 142 1.78 -11.47 -13.33
N ALA A 143 0.59 -11.72 -13.86
CA ALA A 143 -0.22 -12.90 -13.54
C ALA A 143 0.52 -14.20 -13.87
N ARG A 144 1.14 -14.26 -15.06
CA ARG A 144 1.94 -15.42 -15.49
C ARG A 144 3.13 -15.65 -14.56
N THR A 145 3.93 -14.62 -14.31
CA THR A 145 5.10 -14.70 -13.41
C THR A 145 4.70 -15.13 -12.01
N MET A 146 3.63 -14.55 -11.45
CA MET A 146 3.13 -14.93 -10.12
C MET A 146 2.65 -16.38 -10.08
N GLY A 147 2.02 -16.87 -11.15
CA GLY A 147 1.64 -18.28 -11.30
C GLY A 147 2.86 -19.22 -11.38
N GLU A 148 3.93 -18.82 -12.06
CA GLU A 148 5.21 -19.54 -12.10
C GLU A 148 5.88 -19.59 -10.71
N LEU A 149 6.00 -18.45 -10.03
CA LEU A 149 6.57 -18.36 -8.68
C LEU A 149 5.80 -19.22 -7.67
N ARG A 150 4.47 -19.23 -7.75
CA ARG A 150 3.65 -20.07 -6.87
C ARG A 150 3.84 -21.56 -7.10
N ARG A 151 4.01 -21.98 -8.35
CA ARG A 151 4.34 -23.39 -8.66
C ARG A 151 5.71 -23.78 -8.13
N LYS A 152 6.65 -22.84 -8.11
CA LYS A 152 8.04 -23.07 -7.68
C LYS A 152 8.22 -23.02 -6.16
N TYR A 153 7.59 -22.05 -5.49
CA TYR A 153 7.84 -21.74 -4.07
C TYR A 153 6.63 -21.95 -3.15
N GLY A 154 5.46 -22.26 -3.70
CA GLY A 154 4.21 -22.31 -2.94
C GLY A 154 3.63 -20.92 -2.69
N GLU A 155 3.38 -20.55 -1.43
CA GLU A 155 2.92 -19.20 -1.09
C GLU A 155 4.07 -18.20 -1.15
N ILE A 156 3.80 -17.04 -1.75
CA ILE A 156 4.71 -15.89 -1.79
C ILE A 156 4.09 -14.71 -1.06
N GLY A 157 4.94 -13.79 -0.60
CA GLY A 157 4.56 -12.70 0.29
C GLY A 157 3.38 -11.88 -0.21
N GLY A 158 3.37 -11.55 -1.51
CA GLY A 158 2.27 -10.81 -2.14
C GLY A 158 2.73 -9.83 -3.19
N ILE A 159 1.89 -8.83 -3.46
CA ILE A 159 2.18 -7.70 -4.36
C ILE A 159 1.96 -6.39 -3.61
N MET A 160 2.88 -5.44 -3.79
CA MET A 160 2.79 -4.07 -3.28
C MET A 160 2.72 -3.08 -4.45
N GLY A 161 1.86 -2.06 -4.37
CA GLY A 161 1.72 -1.02 -5.39
C GLY A 161 2.28 0.35 -4.99
N TRP A 162 3.18 0.90 -5.80
CA TRP A 162 3.65 2.29 -5.77
C TRP A 162 3.06 3.11 -6.93
N GLU A 163 2.06 3.95 -6.74
CA GLU A 163 1.27 4.24 -5.54
C GLU A 163 -0.23 4.38 -5.89
N TYR A 164 -1.09 4.65 -4.91
CA TYR A 164 -2.55 4.57 -5.09
C TYR A 164 -3.12 5.55 -6.13
N PHE A 165 -2.85 6.85 -6.02
CA PHE A 165 -3.74 7.89 -6.57
C PHE A 165 -4.03 7.83 -8.06
N ASN A 166 -3.11 7.32 -8.88
CA ASN A 166 -3.20 7.26 -10.33
C ASN A 166 -3.09 5.83 -10.88
N GLY A 167 -3.36 4.81 -10.06
CA GLY A 167 -3.22 3.41 -10.44
C GLY A 167 -4.07 3.05 -11.66
N LYS A 168 -3.45 2.47 -12.71
CA LYS A 168 -4.17 1.95 -13.87
C LYS A 168 -4.94 0.66 -13.50
N PRO A 169 -6.05 0.34 -14.18
CA PRO A 169 -6.58 1.01 -15.39
C PRO A 169 -7.37 2.29 -15.14
N GLY A 170 -7.93 2.46 -13.94
CA GLY A 170 -8.85 3.56 -13.64
C GLY A 170 -8.22 4.95 -13.51
N GLY A 171 -6.88 5.02 -13.35
CA GLY A 171 -6.17 6.28 -13.19
C GLY A 171 -6.66 7.07 -11.99
N GLU A 172 -6.58 8.40 -12.06
CA GLU A 172 -7.05 9.29 -10.97
C GLU A 172 -8.56 9.21 -10.71
N ALA A 173 -9.35 8.82 -11.72
CA ALA A 173 -10.79 8.71 -11.58
C ALA A 173 -11.22 7.49 -10.77
N LYS A 174 -10.52 6.36 -10.95
CA LYS A 174 -10.83 5.08 -10.29
C LYS A 174 -9.58 4.30 -9.86
N PRO A 175 -8.74 4.88 -8.98
CA PRO A 175 -7.44 4.30 -8.63
C PRO A 175 -7.53 2.90 -7.98
N TRP A 176 -8.67 2.58 -7.35
CA TRP A 176 -8.93 1.28 -6.73
C TRP A 176 -9.02 0.12 -7.73
N GLU A 177 -9.24 0.38 -9.02
CA GLU A 177 -9.31 -0.67 -10.05
C GLU A 177 -7.97 -1.42 -10.17
N TRP A 178 -6.83 -0.77 -9.84
CA TRP A 178 -5.54 -1.47 -9.75
C TRP A 178 -5.59 -2.60 -8.70
N ALA A 179 -6.18 -2.34 -7.53
CA ALA A 179 -6.31 -3.34 -6.48
C ALA A 179 -7.25 -4.49 -6.87
N GLN A 180 -8.23 -4.25 -7.74
CA GLN A 180 -9.07 -5.31 -8.32
C GLN A 180 -8.24 -6.23 -9.22
N GLN A 181 -7.39 -5.67 -10.09
CA GLN A 181 -6.48 -6.45 -10.94
C GLN A 181 -5.55 -7.32 -10.10
N ILE A 182 -4.90 -6.73 -9.09
CA ILE A 182 -3.99 -7.48 -8.21
C ILE A 182 -4.75 -8.51 -7.39
N THR A 183 -5.97 -8.23 -6.95
CA THR A 183 -6.80 -9.22 -6.25
C THR A 183 -7.09 -10.42 -7.15
N ALA A 184 -7.43 -10.21 -8.42
CA ALA A 184 -7.66 -11.29 -9.38
C ALA A 184 -6.41 -12.15 -9.61
N ILE A 185 -5.23 -11.52 -9.72
CA ILE A 185 -3.94 -12.22 -9.82
C ILE A 185 -3.65 -13.03 -8.55
N LEU A 186 -3.88 -12.42 -7.39
CA LEU A 186 -3.51 -13.03 -6.13
C LEU A 186 -4.48 -14.13 -5.68
N ARG A 187 -5.75 -14.04 -6.07
CA ARG A 187 -6.83 -14.91 -5.59
C ARG A 187 -7.72 -15.37 -6.76
N PRO A 188 -7.16 -16.05 -7.77
CA PRO A 188 -7.97 -16.54 -8.89
C PRO A 188 -9.01 -17.50 -8.34
N ASN A 189 -10.29 -17.24 -8.64
CA ASN A 189 -11.45 -18.05 -8.25
C ASN A 189 -11.85 -18.02 -6.77
N LYS A 190 -11.40 -17.04 -5.96
CA LYS A 190 -11.95 -16.85 -4.61
C LYS A 190 -12.95 -15.69 -4.59
N PRO A 191 -14.16 -15.88 -4.04
CA PRO A 191 -15.02 -14.74 -3.73
C PRO A 191 -14.29 -13.86 -2.71
N VAL A 192 -14.24 -12.57 -3.02
CA VAL A 192 -13.62 -11.56 -2.17
C VAL A 192 -14.70 -10.59 -1.75
N GLY A 193 -14.94 -10.52 -0.45
CA GLY A 193 -15.81 -9.54 0.17
C GLY A 193 -15.29 -9.21 1.55
N LEU A 194 -15.27 -7.91 1.87
CA LEU A 194 -15.07 -7.48 3.24
C LEU A 194 -16.28 -7.94 4.04
N ARG A 195 -16.03 -8.75 5.07
CA ARG A 195 -17.06 -9.10 6.05
C ARG A 195 -17.04 -8.02 7.13
N VAL A 196 -18.10 -7.24 7.22
CA VAL A 196 -18.32 -6.30 8.31
C VAL A 196 -19.46 -6.85 9.15
N THR A 197 -19.17 -7.17 10.41
CA THR A 197 -20.21 -7.60 11.35
C THR A 197 -20.92 -6.39 11.96
N ARG A 198 -22.09 -6.59 12.56
CA ARG A 198 -22.74 -5.54 13.36
C ARG A 198 -21.85 -5.04 14.50
N GLU A 199 -21.04 -5.91 15.08
CA GLU A 199 -20.05 -5.55 16.10
C GLU A 199 -18.95 -4.66 15.53
N ASP A 200 -18.44 -4.97 14.33
CA ASP A 200 -17.47 -4.11 13.63
C ASP A 200 -18.06 -2.73 13.33
N ALA A 201 -19.30 -2.67 12.83
CA ALA A 201 -19.99 -1.41 12.55
C ALA A 201 -20.15 -0.55 13.81
N ALA A 202 -20.61 -1.15 14.92
CA ALA A 202 -20.73 -0.46 16.21
C ALA A 202 -19.37 0.03 16.74
N ARG A 203 -18.31 -0.77 16.58
CA ARG A 203 -16.94 -0.38 16.96
C ARG A 203 -16.44 0.79 16.13
N LEU A 204 -16.71 0.80 14.82
CA LEU A 204 -16.31 1.88 13.92
C LEU A 204 -17.04 3.19 14.24
N ASP A 205 -18.35 3.14 14.52
CA ASP A 205 -19.12 4.31 14.98
C ASP A 205 -18.52 4.90 16.27
N ALA A 206 -18.23 4.04 17.26
CA ALA A 206 -17.64 4.48 18.53
C ALA A 206 -16.24 5.07 18.36
N ALA A 207 -15.40 4.47 17.50
CA ALA A 207 -14.08 4.98 17.18
C ALA A 207 -14.15 6.35 16.49
N TRP A 208 -15.08 6.51 15.55
CA TRP A 208 -15.32 7.79 14.90
C TRP A 208 -15.74 8.86 15.92
N ALA A 209 -16.72 8.57 16.78
CA ALA A 209 -17.20 9.48 17.82
C ALA A 209 -16.07 9.92 18.77
N THR A 210 -15.18 8.99 19.13
CA THR A 210 -13.98 9.28 19.95
C THR A 210 -13.00 10.19 19.20
N SER A 211 -12.77 9.93 17.90
CA SER A 211 -11.83 10.71 17.09
C SER A 211 -12.25 12.17 16.89
N VAL A 212 -13.56 12.42 16.80
CA VAL A 212 -14.09 13.78 16.62
C VAL A 212 -14.28 14.53 17.93
N SER A 213 -14.55 13.84 19.03
CA SER A 213 -14.68 14.43 20.37
C SER A 213 -13.32 14.77 21.01
N GLY A 214 -12.23 14.11 20.60
CA GLY A 214 -10.86 14.43 21.02
C GLY A 214 -10.30 15.76 20.48
N ARG A 215 -11.09 16.56 19.73
CA ARG A 215 -10.65 17.85 19.15
C ARG A 215 -10.59 19.02 20.15
N ASP A 216 -11.05 18.86 21.38
CA ASP A 216 -11.14 19.96 22.35
C ASP A 216 -9.81 20.38 23.00
N THR A 217 -8.69 19.65 22.78
CA THR A 217 -7.41 19.97 23.44
C THR A 217 -6.31 20.53 22.53
N GLY A 218 -6.61 20.92 21.28
CA GLY A 218 -5.59 21.44 20.36
C GLY A 218 -6.10 22.31 19.22
N ASN A 219 -6.29 23.60 19.48
CA ASN A 219 -6.33 24.78 18.58
C ASN A 219 -6.74 24.62 17.09
N THR A 220 -7.67 23.74 16.74
CA THR A 220 -8.34 23.73 15.43
C THR A 220 -9.83 23.46 15.61
N SER A 221 -10.56 24.48 16.08
CA SER A 221 -12.02 24.44 16.07
C SER A 221 -12.51 24.49 14.62
N VAL A 222 -12.97 23.36 14.09
CA VAL A 222 -13.78 23.34 12.86
C VAL A 222 -15.17 23.82 13.25
N ALA A 223 -15.59 24.98 12.73
CA ALA A 223 -16.91 25.52 13.00
C ALA A 223 -18.01 24.54 12.51
N GLY A 224 -18.94 24.16 13.41
CA GLY A 224 -20.10 23.28 13.08
C GLY A 224 -20.13 21.89 13.73
N ALA A 225 -19.46 21.68 14.87
CA ALA A 225 -19.25 20.37 15.47
C ALA A 225 -20.51 19.64 16.00
N ASP A 226 -21.64 20.34 16.19
CA ASP A 226 -22.79 19.79 16.92
C ASP A 226 -23.63 18.76 16.13
N ASN A 227 -23.35 18.58 14.83
CA ASN A 227 -24.09 17.64 13.95
C ASN A 227 -23.18 16.79 13.05
N LEU A 228 -21.90 16.65 13.39
CA LEU A 228 -21.00 15.80 12.62
C LEU A 228 -21.51 14.34 12.66
N LYS A 229 -21.51 13.70 11.50
CA LYS A 229 -21.70 12.26 11.33
C LYS A 229 -20.54 11.74 10.47
N PRO A 230 -20.20 10.45 10.57
CA PRO A 230 -19.26 9.87 9.63
C PRO A 230 -19.83 10.01 8.21
N ASP A 231 -18.97 10.34 7.25
CA ASP A 231 -19.33 10.34 5.82
C ASP A 231 -19.61 8.92 5.30
N VAL A 232 -19.33 7.89 6.11
CA VAL A 232 -19.55 6.47 5.83
C VAL A 232 -20.64 5.94 6.75
N ASP A 233 -21.65 5.29 6.17
CA ASP A 233 -22.61 4.49 6.91
C ASP A 233 -22.04 3.08 7.14
N TYR A 234 -21.40 2.88 8.30
CA TYR A 234 -20.79 1.58 8.64
C TYR A 234 -21.83 0.46 8.75
N TRP A 235 -23.09 0.78 9.06
CA TRP A 235 -24.17 -0.20 9.15
C TRP A 235 -24.63 -0.68 7.78
N ALA A 236 -24.60 0.19 6.77
CA ALA A 236 -24.83 -0.20 5.38
C ALA A 236 -23.75 -1.14 4.83
N MET A 237 -22.58 -1.20 5.46
CA MET A 237 -21.50 -2.12 5.09
C MET A 237 -21.66 -3.52 5.68
N VAL A 238 -22.58 -3.74 6.62
CA VAL A 238 -22.77 -5.02 7.31
C VAL A 238 -23.12 -6.12 6.30
N SER A 239 -22.32 -7.18 6.30
CA SER A 239 -22.45 -8.34 5.42
C SER A 239 -22.39 -9.62 6.27
N GLU A 240 -23.57 -10.08 6.69
CA GLU A 240 -23.79 -11.31 7.48
C GLU A 240 -24.25 -12.49 6.61
#